data_AF-A0A520BEY4-F1
#
_entry.id   AF-A0A520BEY4-F1
#
_cell.length_a   1.000
_cell.length_b   1.000
_cell.length_c   1.000
_cell.angle_alpha   90.00
_cell.angle_beta   90.00
_cell.angle_gamma   90.00
#
_symmetry.space_group_name_H-M   'P 1'
#
loop_
_entity.id
_entity.type
_entity.pdbx_description
1 polymer ?
#
loop_
_entity_poly.entity_id
_entity_poly.type
_entity_poly.pdbx_seq_one_letter_code
_entity_poly.pdbx_strand_id
1 'polypeptide(L)'
;MANFILIAICIIAGILFRKSKTLPKDAHKGINSWIIYIALPAVSFKYLPHIEFTNDLILPALAPIVVWFFGWLYIFFYKKANPKISKATAGGLTLTSSLSNTSFIGFPLIMAYFSQKEIAIAIISDQITFTILSTLGIIVAIRSSQGQHLSAKLVLKKVLTFPPFLACVLALTIPRYIDISSLDPLFDKLASTVGPLALFSIGLQLKFGGWFAEVKYISTALIYKLILAPLIILLLAVAFKF
;
A
#
# COMPACT_ATOMS: atom_id res chain seq x y z
N MET A 1 -11.15 19.35 -5.89
CA MET A 1 -10.11 19.76 -6.88
C MET A 1 -8.71 19.88 -6.27
N ALA A 2 -8.53 20.51 -5.11
CA ALA A 2 -7.22 20.67 -4.47
C ALA A 2 -6.41 19.36 -4.30
N ASN A 3 -7.06 18.24 -3.92
CA ASN A 3 -6.38 16.95 -3.76
C ASN A 3 -5.79 16.39 -5.07
N PHE A 4 -6.49 16.55 -6.21
CA PHE A 4 -5.96 16.14 -7.52
C PHE A 4 -4.80 17.04 -7.97
N ILE A 5 -4.91 18.34 -7.70
CA ILE A 5 -3.82 19.30 -7.97
C ILE A 5 -2.59 18.94 -7.12
N LEU A 6 -2.77 18.59 -5.85
CA LEU A 6 -1.71 18.13 -4.96
C LEU A 6 -1.02 16.87 -5.49
N ILE A 7 -1.79 15.88 -5.97
CA ILE A 7 -1.24 14.69 -6.63
C ILE A 7 -0.33 15.07 -7.80
N ALA A 8 -0.83 15.89 -8.72
CA ALA A 8 -0.07 16.30 -9.90
C ALA A 8 1.19 17.10 -9.52
N ILE A 9 1.05 18.13 -8.67
CA ILE A 9 2.14 19.01 -8.27
C ILE A 9 3.24 18.24 -7.55
N CYS A 10 2.90 17.41 -6.56
CA CYS A 10 3.91 16.68 -5.79
C CYS A 10 4.69 15.68 -6.65
N ILE A 11 4.00 14.93 -7.54
CA ILE A 11 4.67 14.01 -8.46
C ILE A 11 5.57 14.76 -9.44
N ILE A 12 5.06 15.82 -10.08
CA ILE A 12 5.83 16.63 -11.03
C ILE A 12 7.04 17.26 -10.34
N ALA A 13 6.86 17.83 -9.15
CA ALA A 13 7.96 18.38 -8.36
C ALA A 13 9.03 17.33 -8.06
N GLY A 14 8.64 16.12 -7.66
CA GLY A 14 9.59 15.02 -7.44
C GLY A 14 10.37 14.65 -8.70
N ILE A 15 9.71 14.61 -9.85
CA ILE A 15 10.36 14.36 -11.15
C ILE A 15 11.34 15.49 -11.50
N LEU A 16 10.93 16.74 -11.31
CA LEU A 16 11.76 17.92 -11.59
C LEU A 16 13.00 17.93 -10.70
N PHE A 17 12.85 17.70 -9.39
CA PHE A 17 13.96 17.65 -8.43
C PHE A 17 14.93 16.51 -8.72
N ARG A 18 14.44 15.36 -9.19
CA ARG A 18 15.34 14.31 -9.67
C ARG A 18 16.10 14.79 -10.92
N LYS A 19 15.41 15.37 -11.90
CA LYS A 19 16.02 15.80 -13.18
C LYS A 19 17.07 16.89 -12.97
N SER A 20 16.80 17.85 -12.09
CA SER A 20 17.72 18.93 -11.72
C SER A 20 18.89 18.46 -10.85
N LYS A 21 18.83 17.24 -10.30
CA LYS A 21 19.81 16.69 -9.34
C LYS A 21 19.99 17.58 -8.09
N THR A 22 18.96 18.37 -7.75
CA THR A 22 18.99 19.25 -6.56
C THR A 22 19.05 18.45 -5.26
N LEU A 23 18.50 17.22 -5.27
CA LEU A 23 18.56 16.30 -4.14
C LEU A 23 19.49 15.11 -4.41
N PRO A 24 20.06 14.51 -3.35
CA PRO A 24 20.77 13.23 -3.45
C PRO A 24 19.92 12.15 -4.14
N LYS A 25 20.57 11.24 -4.87
CA LYS A 25 19.89 10.19 -5.65
C LYS A 25 18.99 9.29 -4.80
N ASP A 26 19.30 9.16 -3.52
CA ASP A 26 18.60 8.33 -2.55
C ASP A 26 17.75 9.13 -1.53
N ALA A 27 17.50 10.42 -1.79
CA ALA A 27 16.66 11.27 -0.93
C ALA A 27 15.26 10.68 -0.64
N HIS A 28 14.70 9.94 -1.62
CA HIS A 28 13.44 9.21 -1.45
C HIS A 28 13.47 8.21 -0.28
N LYS A 29 14.62 7.64 0.09
CA LYS A 29 14.74 6.73 1.24
C LYS A 29 14.46 7.45 2.55
N GLY A 30 15.02 8.63 2.76
CA GLY A 30 14.79 9.44 3.97
C GLY A 30 13.31 9.83 4.10
N ILE A 31 12.70 10.24 2.98
CA ILE A 31 11.27 10.56 2.93
C ILE A 31 10.42 9.33 3.25
N ASN A 32 10.72 8.17 2.66
CA ASN A 32 10.00 6.94 2.95
C ASN A 32 10.17 6.50 4.41
N SER A 33 11.35 6.69 5.00
CA SER A 33 11.57 6.43 6.43
C SER A 33 10.69 7.32 7.31
N TRP A 34 10.64 8.62 7.04
CA TRP A 34 9.71 9.52 7.75
C TRP A 34 8.26 9.03 7.64
N ILE A 35 7.83 8.67 6.43
CA ILE A 35 6.46 8.20 6.20
C ILE A 35 6.17 6.92 6.99
N ILE A 36 7.06 5.92 6.91
CA ILE A 36 6.85 4.61 7.54
C ILE A 36 6.91 4.68 9.07
N TYR A 37 7.85 5.46 9.63
CA TYR A 37 8.11 5.46 11.08
C TYR A 37 7.31 6.51 11.84
N ILE A 38 6.82 7.56 11.18
CA ILE A 38 6.17 8.69 11.85
C ILE A 38 4.78 8.95 11.27
N ALA A 39 4.70 9.20 9.96
CA ALA A 39 3.46 9.68 9.37
C ALA A 39 2.35 8.60 9.30
N LEU A 40 2.69 7.36 8.93
CA LEU A 40 1.74 6.24 8.92
C LEU A 40 1.30 5.83 10.33
N PRO A 41 2.19 5.73 11.33
CA PRO A 41 1.76 5.58 12.71
C PRO A 41 0.78 6.66 13.18
N ALA A 42 1.03 7.93 12.84
CA ALA A 42 0.12 9.01 13.14
C ALA A 42 -1.24 8.86 12.44
N VAL A 43 -1.28 8.36 11.20
CA VAL A 43 -2.54 8.02 10.51
C VAL A 43 -3.32 6.97 11.30
N SER A 44 -2.67 5.91 11.80
CA SER A 44 -3.34 4.91 12.63
C SER A 44 -3.98 5.53 13.87
N PHE A 45 -3.24 6.34 14.62
CA PHE A 45 -3.77 7.02 15.82
C PHE A 45 -4.82 8.09 15.51
N LYS A 46 -4.74 8.74 14.35
CA LYS A 46 -5.72 9.76 13.96
C LYS A 46 -7.10 9.18 13.64
N TYR A 47 -7.15 8.01 13.01
CA TYR A 47 -8.41 7.52 12.43
C TYR A 47 -8.95 6.28 13.14
N LEU A 48 -8.10 5.31 13.52
CA LEU A 48 -8.56 4.04 14.09
C LEU A 48 -9.32 4.16 15.42
N PRO A 49 -8.95 5.07 16.36
CA PRO A 49 -9.68 5.20 17.62
C PRO A 49 -11.14 5.62 17.45
N HIS A 50 -11.47 6.28 16.34
CA HIS A 50 -12.81 6.83 16.06
C HIS A 50 -13.60 5.97 15.08
N ILE A 51 -13.12 4.77 14.75
CA ILE A 51 -13.85 3.85 13.87
C ILE A 51 -14.98 3.19 14.66
N GLU A 52 -16.19 3.31 14.14
CA GLU A 52 -17.32 2.48 14.54
C GLU A 52 -17.19 1.11 13.86
N PHE A 53 -17.05 0.07 14.66
CA PHE A 53 -16.96 -1.30 14.15
C PHE A 53 -18.35 -1.80 13.74
N THR A 54 -18.68 -1.63 12.46
CA THR A 54 -19.91 -2.15 11.85
C THR A 54 -19.61 -3.33 10.92
N ASN A 55 -20.67 -4.07 10.55
CA ASN A 55 -20.56 -5.16 9.58
C ASN A 55 -20.10 -4.67 8.19
N ASP A 56 -20.26 -3.37 7.90
CA ASP A 56 -19.85 -2.77 6.63
C ASP A 56 -18.32 -2.77 6.45
N LEU A 57 -17.56 -2.92 7.55
CA LEU A 57 -16.10 -3.01 7.52
C LEU A 57 -15.58 -4.41 7.16
N ILE A 58 -16.44 -5.43 7.12
CA ILE A 58 -16.06 -6.81 6.80
C ILE A 58 -15.50 -6.88 5.37
N LEU A 59 -16.22 -6.30 4.40
CA LEU A 59 -15.78 -6.33 3.00
C LEU A 59 -14.45 -5.57 2.78
N PRO A 60 -14.27 -4.32 3.27
CA PRO A 60 -12.98 -3.63 3.26
C PRO A 60 -11.81 -4.40 3.88
N ALA A 61 -12.06 -5.14 4.97
CA ALA A 61 -11.04 -5.96 5.62
C ALA A 61 -10.71 -7.23 4.82
N LEU A 62 -11.71 -7.88 4.22
CA LEU A 62 -11.52 -9.11 3.44
C LEU A 62 -10.98 -8.85 2.03
N ALA A 63 -11.32 -7.71 1.42
CA ALA A 63 -10.99 -7.41 0.03
C ALA A 63 -9.48 -7.52 -0.27
N PRO A 64 -8.55 -6.97 0.53
CA PRO A 64 -7.12 -7.16 0.31
C PRO A 64 -6.66 -8.62 0.32
N ILE A 65 -7.26 -9.47 1.16
CA ILE A 65 -6.93 -10.90 1.27
C ILE A 65 -7.37 -11.62 -0.01
N VAL A 66 -8.60 -11.34 -0.46
CA VAL A 66 -9.17 -11.89 -1.69
C VAL A 66 -8.33 -11.46 -2.89
N VAL A 67 -8.06 -10.16 -3.01
CA VAL A 67 -7.25 -9.58 -4.09
C VAL A 67 -5.84 -10.15 -4.08
N TRP A 68 -5.26 -10.39 -2.92
CA TRP A 68 -3.96 -11.05 -2.84
C TRP A 68 -4.02 -12.49 -3.33
N PHE A 69 -4.97 -13.28 -2.83
CA PHE A 69 -5.11 -14.69 -3.17
C PHE A 69 -5.35 -14.91 -4.67
N PHE A 70 -6.31 -14.20 -5.26
CA PHE A 70 -6.61 -14.31 -6.68
C PHE A 70 -5.49 -13.71 -7.56
N GLY A 71 -4.78 -12.69 -7.09
CA GLY A 71 -3.63 -12.12 -7.80
C GLY A 71 -2.46 -13.09 -7.86
N TRP A 72 -2.18 -13.77 -6.74
CA TRP A 72 -1.22 -14.86 -6.69
C TRP A 72 -1.61 -16.01 -7.62
N LEU A 73 -2.88 -16.42 -7.60
CA LEU A 73 -3.39 -17.51 -8.45
C LEU A 73 -3.29 -17.16 -9.94
N TYR A 74 -3.67 -15.93 -10.30
CA TYR A 74 -3.57 -15.41 -11.66
C TYR A 74 -2.12 -15.46 -12.18
N ILE A 75 -1.16 -14.97 -11.40
CA ILE A 75 0.25 -14.99 -11.79
C ILE A 75 0.85 -16.39 -11.76
N PHE A 76 0.39 -17.26 -10.86
CA PHE A 76 0.77 -18.67 -10.84
C PHE A 76 0.41 -19.37 -12.15
N PHE A 77 -0.83 -19.22 -12.63
CA PHE A 77 -1.26 -19.79 -13.91
C PHE A 77 -0.56 -19.12 -15.09
N TYR A 78 -0.39 -17.79 -15.05
CA TYR A 78 0.35 -17.06 -16.08
C TYR A 78 1.78 -17.59 -16.25
N LYS A 79 2.50 -17.82 -15.14
CA LYS A 79 3.84 -18.41 -15.14
C LYS A 79 3.82 -19.85 -15.67
N LYS A 80 2.84 -20.67 -15.27
CA LYS A 80 2.69 -22.05 -15.78
C LYS A 80 2.51 -22.08 -17.29
N ALA A 81 1.73 -21.14 -17.84
CA ALA A 81 1.53 -20.99 -19.28
C ALA A 81 2.74 -20.36 -20.01
N ASN A 82 3.63 -19.67 -19.30
CA ASN A 82 4.82 -19.02 -19.87
C ASN A 82 6.10 -19.44 -19.12
N PRO A 83 6.61 -20.67 -19.33
CA PRO A 83 7.74 -21.22 -18.56
C PRO A 83 9.05 -20.44 -18.68
N LYS A 84 9.20 -19.65 -19.75
CA LYS A 84 10.39 -18.80 -20.02
C LYS A 84 10.51 -17.62 -19.04
N ILE A 85 9.45 -17.29 -18.29
CA ILE A 85 9.46 -16.18 -17.34
C ILE A 85 10.30 -16.56 -16.11
N SER A 86 11.26 -15.68 -15.78
CA SER A 86 12.12 -15.88 -14.62
C SER A 86 11.32 -15.91 -13.31
N LYS A 87 11.86 -16.58 -12.28
CA LYS A 87 11.28 -16.55 -10.92
C LYS A 87 11.20 -15.13 -10.35
N ALA A 88 12.16 -14.27 -10.70
CA ALA A 88 12.21 -12.88 -10.28
C ALA A 88 11.04 -12.08 -10.91
N THR A 89 10.85 -12.19 -12.22
CA THR A 89 9.75 -11.53 -12.94
C THR A 89 8.38 -11.97 -12.43
N ALA A 90 8.18 -13.29 -12.25
CA ALA A 90 6.92 -13.80 -11.70
C ALA A 90 6.67 -13.33 -10.25
N GLY A 91 7.72 -13.20 -9.44
CA GLY A 91 7.62 -12.63 -8.10
C GLY A 91 7.22 -11.16 -8.13
N GLY A 92 7.90 -10.37 -8.96
CA GLY A 92 7.57 -8.96 -9.17
C GLY A 92 6.12 -8.79 -9.61
N LEU A 93 5.67 -9.56 -10.61
CA LEU A 93 4.29 -9.58 -11.07
C LEU A 93 3.28 -9.96 -9.98
N THR A 94 3.61 -10.96 -9.15
CA THR A 94 2.76 -11.36 -8.03
C THR A 94 2.59 -10.19 -7.07
N LEU A 95 3.69 -9.53 -6.69
CA LEU A 95 3.66 -8.40 -5.77
C LEU A 95 2.90 -7.21 -6.35
N THR A 96 3.14 -6.84 -7.60
CA THR A 96 2.51 -5.67 -8.24
C THR A 96 1.03 -5.88 -8.57
N SER A 97 0.62 -7.12 -8.87
CA SER A 97 -0.79 -7.44 -9.15
C SER A 97 -1.60 -7.58 -7.85
N SER A 98 -0.98 -8.15 -6.82
CA SER A 98 -1.68 -8.54 -5.59
C SER A 98 -1.70 -7.43 -4.55
N LEU A 99 -0.65 -6.63 -4.44
CA LEU A 99 -0.58 -5.49 -3.52
C LEU A 99 -1.03 -4.20 -4.19
N SER A 100 -1.35 -3.22 -3.35
CA SER A 100 -1.81 -1.90 -3.76
C SER A 100 -1.03 -0.84 -2.99
N ASN A 101 -0.85 0.33 -3.59
CA ASN A 101 -0.29 1.48 -2.89
C ASN A 101 -1.40 2.30 -2.22
N THR A 102 -2.08 1.66 -1.26
CA THR A 102 -3.26 2.18 -0.56
C THR A 102 -2.95 3.44 0.25
N SER A 103 -1.81 3.48 0.93
CA SER A 103 -1.44 4.65 1.73
C SER A 103 -0.91 5.84 0.92
N PHE A 104 0.00 5.63 -0.04
CA PHE A 104 0.71 6.76 -0.66
C PHE A 104 -0.12 7.42 -1.77
N ILE A 105 -0.88 6.62 -2.52
CA ILE A 105 -1.75 7.10 -3.59
C ILE A 105 -3.21 6.90 -3.22
N GLY A 106 -3.58 5.76 -2.62
CA GLY A 106 -4.97 5.44 -2.31
C GLY A 106 -5.65 6.45 -1.39
N PHE A 107 -5.06 6.84 -0.25
CA PHE A 107 -5.66 7.82 0.66
C PHE A 107 -5.91 9.17 -0.01
N PRO A 108 -4.95 9.80 -0.72
CA PRO A 108 -5.23 10.98 -1.54
C PRO A 108 -6.39 10.81 -2.52
N LEU A 109 -6.51 9.66 -3.18
CA LEU A 109 -7.60 9.39 -4.12
C LEU A 109 -8.94 9.23 -3.41
N ILE A 110 -9.01 8.49 -2.31
CA ILE A 110 -10.25 8.33 -1.52
C ILE A 110 -10.74 9.68 -1.02
N MET A 111 -9.84 10.51 -0.48
CA MET A 111 -10.17 11.88 -0.09
C MET A 111 -10.67 12.74 -1.25
N ALA A 112 -10.14 12.53 -2.45
CA ALA A 112 -10.50 13.30 -3.63
C ALA A 112 -11.84 12.89 -4.24
N TYR A 113 -12.18 11.59 -4.20
CA TYR A 113 -13.38 11.03 -4.81
C TYR A 113 -14.58 10.91 -3.86
N PHE A 114 -14.36 10.53 -2.60
CA PHE A 114 -15.45 10.17 -1.69
C PHE A 114 -15.57 11.06 -0.45
N SER A 115 -14.51 11.80 -0.08
CA SER A 115 -14.35 12.66 1.12
C SER A 115 -13.48 12.05 2.22
N GLN A 116 -13.15 12.88 3.22
CA GLN A 116 -12.29 12.52 4.35
C GLN A 116 -12.94 11.48 5.30
N LYS A 117 -14.27 11.39 5.33
CA LYS A 117 -14.99 10.45 6.21
C LYS A 117 -14.70 8.99 5.84
N GLU A 118 -14.52 8.72 4.56
CA GLU A 118 -14.25 7.37 4.03
C GLU A 118 -12.80 6.90 4.24
N ILE A 119 -11.90 7.77 4.74
CA ILE A 119 -10.51 7.38 4.99
C ILE A 119 -10.42 6.26 6.04
N ALA A 120 -11.30 6.27 7.04
CA ALA A 120 -11.36 5.21 8.05
C ALA A 120 -11.48 3.81 7.42
N ILE A 121 -12.38 3.66 6.45
CA ILE A 121 -12.57 2.42 5.69
C ILE A 121 -11.32 2.07 4.89
N ALA A 122 -10.73 3.06 4.21
CA ALA A 122 -9.51 2.86 3.45
C ALA A 122 -8.34 2.41 4.34
N ILE A 123 -8.26 2.90 5.58
CA ILE A 123 -7.23 2.51 6.54
C ILE A 123 -7.40 1.06 6.95
N ILE A 124 -8.61 0.56 7.20
CA ILE A 124 -8.82 -0.87 7.51
C ILE A 124 -8.28 -1.74 6.37
N SER A 125 -8.63 -1.42 5.13
CA SER A 125 -8.13 -2.12 3.94
C SER A 125 -6.59 -2.03 3.81
N ASP A 126 -6.02 -0.86 4.10
CA ASP A 126 -4.58 -0.60 4.07
C ASP A 126 -3.82 -1.41 5.14
N GLN A 127 -4.34 -1.51 6.36
CA GLN A 127 -3.72 -2.27 7.45
C GLN A 127 -3.63 -3.76 7.12
N ILE A 128 -4.69 -4.33 6.53
CA ILE A 128 -4.64 -5.71 6.04
C ILE A 128 -3.66 -5.85 4.88
N THR A 129 -3.63 -4.89 3.94
CA THR A 129 -2.66 -4.87 2.82
C THR A 129 -1.21 -4.85 3.33
N PHE A 130 -0.90 -4.04 4.33
CA PHE A 130 0.43 -3.99 4.95
C PHE A 130 0.78 -5.26 5.74
N THR A 131 -0.21 -5.88 6.38
CA THR A 131 -0.02 -7.18 7.04
C THR A 131 0.34 -8.25 6.01
N ILE A 132 -0.36 -8.29 4.86
CA ILE A 132 -0.04 -9.18 3.74
C ILE A 132 1.34 -8.85 3.18
N LEU A 133 1.67 -7.57 2.96
CA LEU A 133 2.98 -7.15 2.45
C LEU A 133 4.11 -7.60 3.38
N SER A 134 3.97 -7.38 4.69
CA SER A 134 4.98 -7.72 5.69
C SER A 134 5.11 -9.23 5.96
N THR A 135 4.11 -10.02 5.57
CA THR A 135 4.12 -11.49 5.66
C THR A 135 4.37 -12.14 4.29
N LEU A 136 3.30 -12.38 3.53
CA LEU A 136 3.30 -13.08 2.25
C LEU A 136 4.09 -12.32 1.18
N GLY A 137 4.03 -10.99 1.19
CA GLY A 137 4.83 -10.14 0.30
C GLY A 137 6.33 -10.37 0.48
N ILE A 138 6.81 -10.39 1.73
CA ILE A 138 8.22 -10.69 2.04
C ILE A 138 8.59 -12.11 1.62
N ILE A 139 7.70 -13.09 1.85
CA ILE A 139 7.93 -14.48 1.44
C ILE A 139 8.11 -14.58 -0.08
N VAL A 140 7.22 -13.94 -0.85
CA VAL A 140 7.31 -13.90 -2.32
C VAL A 140 8.60 -13.19 -2.75
N ALA A 141 8.93 -12.04 -2.17
CA ALA A 141 10.13 -11.28 -2.50
C ALA A 141 11.41 -12.10 -2.27
N ILE A 142 11.54 -12.78 -1.12
CA ILE A 142 12.69 -13.61 -0.79
C ILE A 142 12.79 -14.82 -1.73
N ARG A 143 11.68 -15.54 -1.95
CA ARG A 143 11.66 -16.72 -2.85
C ARG A 143 11.98 -16.39 -4.30
N SER A 144 11.70 -15.16 -4.72
CA SER A 144 12.00 -14.66 -6.05
C SER A 144 13.40 -14.05 -6.20
N SER A 145 14.09 -13.80 -5.09
CA SER A 145 15.49 -13.39 -5.06
C SER A 145 16.41 -14.61 -5.20
N GLN A 146 17.45 -14.52 -6.02
CA GLN A 146 18.41 -15.60 -6.16
C GLN A 146 19.38 -15.60 -4.97
N GLY A 147 19.49 -16.73 -4.25
CA GLY A 147 20.53 -16.94 -3.23
C GLY A 147 20.17 -16.57 -1.79
N GLN A 148 18.91 -16.26 -1.46
CA GLN A 148 18.47 -16.07 -0.07
C GLN A 148 17.57 -17.20 0.42
N HIS A 149 17.91 -17.79 1.56
CA HIS A 149 17.06 -18.78 2.23
C HIS A 149 15.95 -18.08 3.02
N LEU A 150 14.72 -18.57 2.87
CA LEU A 150 13.58 -18.08 3.62
C LEU A 150 13.71 -18.52 5.09
N SER A 151 13.92 -17.57 6.00
CA SER A 151 13.86 -17.82 7.44
C SER A 151 12.53 -17.31 8.00
N ALA A 152 11.73 -18.19 8.59
CA ALA A 152 10.48 -17.82 9.26
C ALA A 152 10.73 -16.78 10.37
N LYS A 153 11.86 -16.89 11.09
CA LYS A 153 12.31 -15.91 12.10
C LYS A 153 12.51 -14.52 11.50
N LEU A 154 13.03 -14.43 10.28
CA LEU A 154 13.24 -13.14 9.60
C LEU A 154 11.92 -12.48 9.19
N VAL A 155 10.97 -13.26 8.66
CA VAL A 155 9.63 -12.76 8.30
C VAL A 155 8.90 -12.29 9.55
N LEU A 156 8.85 -13.12 10.59
CA LEU A 156 8.20 -12.78 11.86
C LEU A 156 8.82 -11.53 12.50
N LYS A 157 10.16 -11.44 12.54
CA LYS A 157 10.84 -10.24 13.03
C LYS A 157 10.39 -9.00 12.26
N LYS A 158 10.37 -9.05 10.92
CA LYS A 158 9.97 -7.90 10.10
C LYS A 158 8.53 -7.46 10.34
N VAL A 159 7.60 -8.40 10.49
CA VAL A 159 6.19 -8.09 10.82
C VAL A 159 6.10 -7.41 12.19
N LEU A 160 6.70 -8.02 13.21
CA LEU A 160 6.63 -7.52 14.58
C LEU A 160 7.42 -6.22 14.79
N THR A 161 8.38 -5.90 13.92
CA THR A 161 9.10 -4.63 13.95
C THR A 161 8.58 -3.62 12.94
N PHE A 162 7.48 -3.90 12.23
CA PHE A 162 6.94 -2.97 11.24
C PHE A 162 6.15 -1.84 11.93
N PRO A 163 6.61 -0.58 11.88
CA PRO A 163 6.01 0.49 12.69
C PRO A 163 4.52 0.73 12.43
N PRO A 164 4.01 0.75 11.18
CA PRO A 164 2.58 0.92 10.93
C PRO A 164 1.72 -0.19 11.54
N PHE A 165 2.19 -1.44 11.51
CA PHE A 165 1.46 -2.56 12.13
C PHE A 165 1.39 -2.41 13.64
N LEU A 166 2.52 -2.09 14.29
CA LEU A 166 2.55 -1.83 15.73
C LEU A 166 1.65 -0.65 16.11
N ALA A 167 1.71 0.44 15.34
CA ALA A 167 0.88 1.61 15.56
C ALA A 167 -0.62 1.32 15.43
N CYS A 168 -1.00 0.47 14.47
CA CYS A 168 -2.39 0.02 14.33
C CYS A 168 -2.88 -0.72 15.59
N VAL A 169 -2.11 -1.69 16.08
CA VAL A 169 -2.45 -2.42 17.32
C VAL A 169 -2.54 -1.47 18.51
N LEU A 170 -1.58 -0.55 18.65
CA LEU A 170 -1.57 0.43 19.74
C LEU A 170 -2.73 1.43 19.65
N ALA A 171 -3.04 1.94 18.44
CA ALA A 171 -4.15 2.86 18.22
C ALA A 171 -5.52 2.23 18.49
N LEU A 172 -5.66 0.92 18.36
CA LEU A 172 -6.90 0.20 18.71
C LEU A 172 -7.02 -0.14 20.20
N THR A 173 -5.90 -0.14 20.93
CA THR A 173 -5.83 -0.62 22.32
C THR A 173 -5.66 0.50 23.33
N ILE A 174 -4.70 1.40 23.16
CA ILE A 174 -4.39 2.50 24.10
C ILE A 174 -5.62 3.38 24.40
N PRO A 175 -6.41 3.83 23.41
CA PRO A 175 -7.54 4.72 23.67
C PRO A 175 -8.65 4.12 24.53
N ARG A 176 -8.66 2.79 24.69
CA ARG A 176 -9.61 2.08 25.57
C ARG A 176 -9.29 2.27 27.05
N TYR A 177 -8.05 2.65 27.38
CA TYR A 177 -7.56 2.78 28.75
C TYR A 177 -7.12 4.19 29.10
N ILE A 178 -6.70 4.97 28.11
CA ILE A 178 -6.14 6.32 28.27
C ILE A 178 -6.79 7.24 27.25
N ASP A 179 -7.26 8.40 27.70
CA ASP A 179 -7.71 9.45 26.79
C ASP A 179 -6.51 10.08 26.08
N ILE A 180 -6.47 9.93 24.76
CA ILE A 180 -5.42 10.47 23.88
C ILE A 180 -5.89 11.69 23.08
N SER A 181 -7.11 12.19 23.30
CA SER A 181 -7.72 13.29 22.53
C SER A 181 -6.86 14.55 22.48
N SER A 182 -6.11 14.83 23.56
CA SER A 182 -5.14 15.94 23.61
C SER A 182 -4.04 15.87 22.53
N LEU A 183 -3.75 14.67 22.00
CA LEU A 183 -2.76 14.42 20.95
C LEU A 183 -3.35 14.45 19.54
N ASP A 184 -4.68 14.54 19.37
CA ASP A 184 -5.32 14.55 18.05
C ASP A 184 -4.76 15.64 17.12
N PRO A 185 -4.50 16.89 17.58
CA PRO A 185 -3.90 17.91 16.72
C PRO A 185 -2.48 17.55 16.26
N LEU A 186 -1.73 16.79 17.06
CA LEU A 186 -0.41 16.30 16.70
C LEU A 186 -0.53 15.22 15.63
N PHE A 187 -1.40 14.23 15.84
CA PHE A 187 -1.64 13.16 14.86
C PHE A 187 -2.16 13.71 13.54
N ASP A 188 -3.03 14.72 13.58
CA ASP A 188 -3.51 15.42 12.39
C ASP A 188 -2.39 16.05 11.56
N LYS A 189 -1.53 16.84 12.21
CA LYS A 189 -0.38 17.47 11.56
C LYS A 189 0.57 16.44 10.95
N LEU A 190 0.91 15.39 11.67
CA LEU A 190 1.82 14.35 11.18
C LEU A 190 1.19 13.53 10.04
N ALA A 191 -0.07 13.11 10.18
CA ALA A 191 -0.80 12.35 9.17
C ALA A 191 -0.98 13.15 7.86
N SER A 192 -1.15 14.48 7.96
CA SER A 192 -1.29 15.36 6.80
C SER A 192 -0.05 15.35 5.87
N THR A 193 1.12 14.96 6.41
CA THR A 193 2.36 14.87 5.63
C THR A 193 2.41 13.66 4.70
N VAL A 194 1.61 12.61 4.94
CA VAL A 194 1.65 11.35 4.17
C VAL A 194 1.44 11.62 2.69
N GLY A 195 0.35 12.30 2.32
CA GLY A 195 0.02 12.55 0.92
C GLY A 195 1.15 13.26 0.16
N PRO A 196 1.48 14.52 0.52
CA PRO A 196 2.50 15.30 -0.18
C PRO A 196 3.86 14.61 -0.26
N LEU A 197 4.36 14.08 0.87
CA LEU A 197 5.68 13.47 0.93
C LEU A 197 5.74 12.16 0.14
N ALA A 198 4.69 11.35 0.20
CA ALA A 198 4.69 10.08 -0.49
C ALA A 198 4.58 10.27 -2.01
N LEU A 199 3.74 11.19 -2.47
CA LEU A 199 3.61 11.55 -3.88
C LEU A 199 4.89 12.17 -4.43
N PHE A 200 5.54 13.05 -3.66
CA PHE A 200 6.85 13.60 -4.02
C PHE A 200 7.94 12.52 -4.09
N SER A 201 7.98 11.60 -3.12
CA SER A 201 8.89 10.45 -3.11
C SER A 201 8.68 9.53 -4.31
N ILE A 202 7.42 9.32 -4.72
CA ILE A 202 7.09 8.58 -5.95
C ILE A 202 7.63 9.31 -7.18
N GLY A 203 7.42 10.62 -7.27
CA GLY A 203 7.97 11.47 -8.33
C GLY A 203 9.50 11.35 -8.47
N LEU A 204 10.22 11.38 -7.34
CA LEU A 204 11.67 11.17 -7.30
C LEU A 204 12.08 9.81 -7.87
N GLN A 205 11.28 8.75 -7.66
CA GLN A 205 11.62 7.39 -8.06
C GLN A 205 11.17 7.03 -9.50
N LEU A 206 10.18 7.73 -10.06
CA LEU A 206 9.54 7.40 -11.35
C LEU A 206 10.48 7.48 -12.56
N LYS A 207 10.98 6.36 -13.07
CA LYS A 207 11.82 6.31 -14.29
C LYS A 207 11.01 5.74 -15.46
N PHE A 208 10.98 6.47 -16.57
CA PHE A 208 10.31 6.06 -17.80
C PHE A 208 11.25 5.34 -18.80
N GLY A 209 12.44 4.90 -18.37
CA GLY A 209 13.35 4.17 -19.24
C GLY A 209 12.95 2.70 -19.35
N GLY A 210 12.87 2.16 -20.57
CA GLY A 210 12.74 0.72 -20.82
C GLY A 210 11.36 0.10 -20.57
N TRP A 211 10.34 0.88 -20.18
CA TRP A 211 9.01 0.34 -19.85
C TRP A 211 8.32 -0.32 -21.05
N PHE A 212 8.60 0.12 -22.28
CA PHE A 212 8.06 -0.47 -23.50
C PHE A 212 8.40 -1.96 -23.65
N ALA A 213 9.60 -2.38 -23.21
CA ALA A 213 10.00 -3.79 -23.24
C ALA A 213 9.19 -4.64 -22.25
N GLU A 214 8.66 -4.02 -21.20
CA GLU A 214 7.92 -4.67 -20.12
C GLU A 214 6.39 -4.56 -20.32
N VAL A 215 5.91 -3.98 -21.42
CA VAL A 215 4.48 -3.73 -21.68
C VAL A 215 3.64 -4.99 -21.51
N LYS A 216 4.10 -6.14 -22.01
CA LYS A 216 3.39 -7.42 -21.85
C LYS A 216 3.14 -7.75 -20.37
N TYR A 217 4.14 -7.56 -19.51
CA TYR A 217 4.05 -7.84 -18.08
C TYR A 217 3.23 -6.78 -17.34
N ILE A 218 3.42 -5.50 -17.69
CA ILE A 218 2.62 -4.40 -17.15
C ILE A 218 1.14 -4.61 -17.48
N SER A 219 0.80 -4.90 -18.73
CA SER A 219 -0.57 -5.18 -19.16
C SER A 219 -1.16 -6.38 -18.42
N THR A 220 -0.38 -7.44 -18.20
CA THR A 220 -0.83 -8.61 -17.42
C THR A 220 -1.23 -8.20 -16.00
N ALA A 221 -0.38 -7.44 -15.30
CA ALA A 221 -0.69 -6.95 -13.95
C ALA A 221 -1.89 -5.99 -13.94
N LEU A 222 -1.99 -5.08 -14.92
CA LEU A 222 -3.08 -4.11 -15.03
C LEU A 222 -4.42 -4.77 -15.34
N ILE A 223 -4.47 -5.79 -16.21
CA ILE A 223 -5.70 -6.55 -16.49
C ILE A 223 -6.24 -7.15 -15.18
N TYR A 224 -5.36 -7.77 -14.39
CA TYR A 224 -5.78 -8.27 -13.09
C TYR A 224 -6.26 -7.13 -12.20
N LYS A 225 -5.48 -6.05 -12.07
CA LYS A 225 -5.74 -5.05 -11.04
C LYS A 225 -6.90 -4.10 -11.33
N LEU A 226 -7.16 -3.82 -12.60
CA LEU A 226 -8.19 -2.87 -13.02
C LEU A 226 -9.48 -3.55 -13.49
N ILE A 227 -9.43 -4.83 -13.88
CA ILE A 227 -10.60 -5.55 -14.39
C ILE A 227 -10.96 -6.71 -13.46
N LEU A 228 -10.07 -7.69 -13.32
CA LEU A 228 -10.41 -8.94 -12.63
C LEU A 228 -10.62 -8.73 -11.12
N ALA A 229 -9.73 -8.02 -10.44
CA ALA A 229 -9.81 -7.80 -9.01
C ALA A 229 -11.05 -6.98 -8.61
N PRO A 230 -11.37 -5.83 -9.25
CA PRO A 230 -12.62 -5.12 -8.97
C PRO A 230 -13.85 -5.97 -9.27
N LEU A 231 -13.85 -6.73 -10.36
CA LEU A 231 -14.96 -7.63 -10.71
C LEU A 231 -15.17 -8.72 -9.65
N ILE A 232 -14.10 -9.35 -9.16
CA ILE A 232 -14.17 -10.36 -8.11
C ILE A 232 -14.77 -9.76 -6.83
N ILE A 233 -14.29 -8.58 -6.42
CA ILE A 233 -14.82 -7.92 -5.22
C ILE A 233 -16.28 -7.51 -5.40
N LEU A 234 -16.66 -6.99 -6.58
CA LEU A 234 -18.04 -6.65 -6.90
C LEU A 234 -18.95 -7.88 -6.84
N LEU A 235 -18.54 -9.00 -7.44
CA LEU A 235 -19.30 -10.25 -7.43
C LEU A 235 -19.48 -10.78 -6.00
N LEU A 236 -18.45 -10.70 -5.16
CA LEU A 236 -18.55 -11.06 -3.75
C LEU A 236 -19.51 -10.14 -2.98
N ALA A 237 -19.41 -8.82 -3.20
CA ALA A 237 -20.31 -7.85 -2.58
C ALA A 237 -21.78 -8.16 -2.91
N VAL A 238 -22.10 -8.39 -4.19
CA VAL A 238 -23.45 -8.73 -4.65
C VAL A 238 -23.91 -10.11 -4.13
N ALA A 239 -23.05 -11.13 -4.17
CA ALA A 239 -23.41 -12.48 -3.76
C ALA A 239 -23.71 -12.60 -2.27
N PHE A 240 -22.95 -11.88 -1.43
CA PHE A 240 -23.11 -11.90 0.02
C PHE A 240 -24.01 -10.77 0.55
N LYS A 241 -24.56 -9.93 -0.34
CA LYS A 241 -25.39 -8.76 0.00
C LYS A 241 -24.72 -7.83 1.03
N PHE A 242 -23.42 -7.60 0.83
CA PHE A 242 -22.71 -6.52 1.50
C PHE A 242 -23.18 -5.16 0.99
#